data_AF-A0A5J4QDF6-F1
#
_entry.id   AF-A0A5J4QDF6-F1
#
_cell.length_a   1.000
_cell.length_b   1.000
_cell.length_c   1.000
_cell.angle_alpha   90.00
_cell.angle_beta   90.00
_cell.angle_gamma   90.00
#
_symmetry.space_group_name_H-M   'P 1'
#
loop_
_entity.id
_entity.type
_entity.pdbx_description
1 polymer ?
#
loop_
_entity_poly.entity_id
_entity_poly.type
_entity_poly.pdbx_seq_one_letter_code
_entity_poly.pdbx_strand_id
1 'polypeptide(L)'
;NKKRADIVIFSGGMTDEEKKNQHNIRIIIECKKEAVKPTDKDNGIEQLKAYMAACVNCEWGMWTNGLHKTVYRKVTDEQNQTVFEEYNDIPSADGTTDEQEHPIHNIIYVNEGLQKQPAFFEFLKIIFCKIFCPVSVRK
;
A
#
# COMPACT_ATOMS: atom_id res chain seq x y z
N ASN A 1 18.99 -14.88 2.82
CA ASN A 1 18.05 -14.19 3.74
C ASN A 1 16.75 -13.96 2.98
N LYS A 2 15.59 -14.42 3.46
CA LYS A 2 14.31 -14.26 2.74
C LYS A 2 13.81 -12.82 2.95
N LYS A 3 13.71 -12.04 1.88
CA LYS A 3 13.11 -10.70 1.91
C LYS A 3 11.64 -10.79 2.34
N ARG A 4 11.17 -9.85 3.15
CA ARG A 4 9.81 -9.80 3.68
C ARG A 4 9.26 -8.40 3.46
N ALA A 5 7.99 -8.33 3.07
CA ALA A 5 7.24 -7.09 3.08
C ALA A 5 6.78 -6.78 4.51
N ASP A 6 6.58 -5.50 4.80
CA ASP A 6 6.12 -5.05 6.12
C ASP A 6 4.65 -5.44 6.36
N ILE A 7 3.78 -5.21 5.38
CA ILE A 7 2.36 -5.60 5.40
C ILE A 7 1.95 -6.15 4.02
N VAL A 8 1.14 -7.21 4.03
CA VAL A 8 0.51 -7.77 2.84
C VAL A 8 -0.97 -7.99 3.07
N ILE A 9 -1.77 -7.79 2.04
CA ILE A 9 -3.22 -7.96 2.08
C ILE A 9 -3.62 -8.99 1.03
N PHE A 10 -4.49 -9.91 1.42
CA PHE A 10 -5.06 -10.95 0.58
C PHE A 10 -6.52 -10.64 0.27
N SER A 11 -7.09 -11.32 -0.73
CA SER A 11 -8.52 -11.25 -0.98
C SER A 11 -9.31 -11.89 0.18
N GLY A 12 -10.54 -11.42 0.40
CA GLY A 12 -11.43 -11.98 1.41
C GLY A 12 -11.72 -13.46 1.17
N GLY A 13 -11.92 -14.22 2.25
CA GLY A 13 -12.29 -15.64 2.19
C GLY A 13 -11.12 -16.62 1.99
N MET A 14 -9.87 -16.16 1.85
CA MET A 14 -8.71 -17.04 1.75
C MET A 14 -8.41 -17.78 3.06
N THR A 15 -8.11 -19.07 2.94
CA THR A 15 -7.60 -19.93 4.01
C THR A 15 -6.17 -19.55 4.41
N ASP A 16 -5.72 -20.00 5.59
CA ASP A 16 -4.34 -19.73 6.03
C ASP A 16 -3.29 -20.45 5.20
N GLU A 17 -3.64 -21.55 4.54
CA GLU A 17 -2.74 -22.23 3.60
C GLU A 17 -2.57 -21.40 2.33
N GLU A 18 -3.65 -20.87 1.77
CA GLU A 18 -3.60 -20.00 0.59
C GLU A 18 -2.80 -18.71 0.84
N LYS A 19 -2.86 -18.17 2.07
CA LYS A 19 -2.06 -17.00 2.49
C LYS A 19 -0.55 -17.28 2.57
N LYS A 20 -0.10 -18.54 2.58
CA LYS A 20 1.33 -18.86 2.52
C LYS A 20 1.93 -18.66 1.13
N ASN A 21 1.08 -18.64 0.09
CA ASN A 21 1.51 -18.42 -1.28
C ASN A 21 1.58 -16.92 -1.58
N GLN A 22 2.79 -16.40 -1.82
CA GLN A 22 3.01 -14.99 -2.16
C GLN A 22 2.27 -14.55 -3.43
N HIS A 23 1.98 -15.48 -4.35
CA HIS A 23 1.23 -15.17 -5.57
C HIS A 23 -0.21 -14.72 -5.27
N ASN A 24 -0.75 -15.02 -4.08
CA ASN A 24 -2.09 -14.61 -3.66
C ASN A 24 -2.14 -13.23 -3.00
N ILE A 25 -0.99 -12.57 -2.79
CA ILE A 25 -0.93 -11.22 -2.25
C ILE A 25 -1.55 -10.24 -3.24
N ARG A 26 -2.51 -9.44 -2.76
CA ARG A 26 -3.26 -8.45 -3.55
C ARG A 26 -2.67 -7.05 -3.44
N ILE A 27 -2.26 -6.67 -2.23
CA ILE A 27 -1.68 -5.36 -1.90
C ILE A 27 -0.43 -5.54 -1.04
N ILE A 28 0.61 -4.77 -1.31
CA ILE A 28 1.84 -4.72 -0.51
C ILE A 28 2.02 -3.31 0.06
N ILE A 29 2.37 -3.20 1.34
CA ILE A 29 2.65 -1.91 1.97
C ILE A 29 4.00 -1.99 2.67
N GLU A 30 4.90 -1.06 2.31
CA GLU A 30 6.20 -0.88 2.94
C GLU A 30 6.18 0.35 3.84
N CYS A 31 6.53 0.15 5.12
CA CYS A 31 6.53 1.18 6.15
C CYS A 31 7.95 1.35 6.67
N LYS A 32 8.60 2.46 6.30
CA LYS A 32 10.00 2.73 6.65
C LYS A 32 10.12 3.75 7.78
N LYS A 33 11.30 3.79 8.37
CA LYS A 33 11.68 4.87 9.29
C LYS A 33 11.75 6.18 8.48
N GLU A 34 11.32 7.28 9.08
CA GLU A 34 11.35 8.63 8.51
C GLU A 34 12.67 9.01 7.82
N ALA A 35 13.81 8.59 8.37
CA ALA A 35 15.14 8.87 7.81
C ALA A 35 15.41 8.15 6.46
N VAL A 36 14.64 7.11 6.12
CA VAL A 36 14.75 6.40 4.85
C VAL A 36 14.09 7.23 3.77
N LYS A 37 14.86 7.61 2.76
CA LYS A 37 14.38 8.40 1.63
C LYS A 37 13.68 7.51 0.59
N PRO A 38 12.75 8.05 -0.21
CA PRO A 38 12.12 7.32 -1.31
C PRO A 38 13.13 6.71 -2.29
N THR A 39 14.29 7.36 -2.46
CA THR A 39 15.38 6.94 -3.36
C THR A 39 16.39 6.01 -2.70
N ASP A 40 16.13 5.53 -1.48
CA ASP A 40 17.03 4.61 -0.78
C ASP A 40 17.22 3.32 -1.59
N LYS A 41 18.46 2.89 -1.76
CA LYS A 41 18.82 1.77 -2.64
C LYS A 41 18.21 0.45 -2.19
N ASP A 42 18.11 0.25 -0.89
CA ASP A 42 17.72 -1.04 -0.32
C ASP A 42 16.29 -1.03 0.22
N ASN A 43 15.78 0.15 0.62
CA ASN A 43 14.52 0.32 1.35
C ASN A 43 13.59 1.38 0.73
N GLY A 44 13.95 1.95 -0.43
CA GLY A 44 13.16 2.96 -1.13
C GLY A 44 12.01 2.38 -1.95
N ILE A 45 11.42 3.21 -2.81
CA ILE A 45 10.27 2.87 -3.66
C ILE A 45 10.57 1.65 -4.56
N GLU A 46 11.80 1.53 -5.05
CA GLU A 46 12.17 0.43 -5.95
C GLU A 46 12.14 -0.93 -5.24
N GLN A 47 12.29 -0.97 -3.91
CA GLN A 47 12.06 -2.20 -3.13
C GLN A 47 10.59 -2.63 -3.21
N LEU A 48 9.65 -1.69 -3.03
CA LEU A 48 8.21 -1.95 -3.14
C LEU A 48 7.87 -2.49 -4.54
N LYS A 49 8.29 -1.80 -5.60
CA LYS A 49 8.02 -2.22 -6.99
C LYS A 49 8.57 -3.61 -7.28
N ALA A 50 9.77 -3.93 -6.78
CA ALA A 50 10.34 -5.27 -6.91
C ALA A 50 9.48 -6.34 -6.22
N TYR A 51 8.92 -6.07 -5.05
CA TYR A 51 8.00 -6.99 -4.37
C TYR A 51 6.67 -7.16 -5.13
N MET A 52 6.10 -6.06 -5.63
CA MET A 52 4.87 -6.09 -6.44
C MET A 52 5.05 -6.88 -7.73
N ALA A 53 6.20 -6.72 -8.41
CA ALA A 53 6.52 -7.47 -9.63
C ALA A 53 6.69 -8.97 -9.36
N ALA A 54 7.26 -9.34 -8.22
CA ALA A 54 7.44 -10.75 -7.83
C ALA A 54 6.12 -11.46 -7.44
N CYS A 55 5.07 -10.69 -7.10
CA CYS A 55 3.77 -11.22 -6.68
C CYS A 55 2.76 -11.09 -7.83
N VAL A 56 2.45 -12.21 -8.49
CA VAL A 56 1.60 -12.25 -9.71
C VAL A 56 0.28 -11.49 -9.54
N ASN A 57 -0.51 -11.80 -8.50
CA ASN A 57 -1.82 -11.16 -8.28
C ASN A 57 -1.76 -9.84 -7.50
N CYS A 58 -0.56 -9.32 -7.21
CA CYS A 58 -0.42 -8.03 -6.54
C CYS A 58 -0.69 -6.91 -7.55
N GLU A 59 -1.72 -6.11 -7.32
CA GLU A 59 -2.02 -4.98 -8.21
C GLU A 59 -1.77 -3.64 -7.54
N TRP A 60 -1.70 -3.57 -6.21
CA TRP A 60 -1.54 -2.30 -5.50
C TRP A 60 -0.35 -2.33 -4.55
N GLY A 61 0.33 -1.20 -4.44
CA GLY A 61 1.44 -1.03 -3.52
C GLY A 61 1.47 0.36 -2.91
N MET A 62 1.85 0.45 -1.64
CA MET A 62 2.09 1.73 -0.98
C MET A 62 3.44 1.72 -0.28
N TRP A 63 4.19 2.82 -0.43
CA TRP A 63 5.41 3.05 0.34
C TRP A 63 5.21 4.30 1.17
N THR A 64 5.60 4.24 2.45
CA THR A 64 5.60 5.41 3.32
C THR A 64 6.75 5.36 4.33
N ASN A 65 7.28 6.51 4.69
CA ASN A 65 8.18 6.68 5.84
C ASN A 65 7.58 7.56 6.94
N GLY A 66 6.27 7.87 6.85
CA GLY A 66 5.57 8.78 7.74
C GLY A 66 5.60 10.25 7.30
N LEU A 67 6.58 10.66 6.48
CA LEU A 67 6.67 12.00 5.89
C LEU A 67 6.20 12.03 4.43
N HIS A 68 6.62 11.02 3.67
CA HIS A 68 6.26 10.83 2.28
C HIS A 68 5.40 9.58 2.14
N LYS A 69 4.42 9.65 1.23
CA LYS A 69 3.59 8.52 0.80
C LYS A 69 3.57 8.52 -0.72
N THR A 70 3.70 7.34 -1.32
CA THR A 70 3.38 7.10 -2.73
C THR A 70 2.59 5.81 -2.84
N VAL A 71 1.66 5.77 -3.80
CA VAL A 71 0.84 4.59 -4.09
C VAL A 71 0.94 4.28 -5.57
N TYR A 72 1.08 2.99 -5.88
CA TYR A 72 1.17 2.51 -7.25
C TYR A 72 0.11 1.45 -7.53
N ARG A 73 -0.46 1.52 -8.74
CA ARG A 73 -1.15 0.41 -9.38
C ARG A 73 -0.21 -0.28 -10.36
N LYS A 74 -0.05 -1.60 -10.22
CA LYS A 74 0.64 -2.45 -11.19
C LYS A 74 -0.34 -2.78 -12.32
N VAL A 75 -0.01 -2.35 -13.52
CA VAL A 75 -0.79 -2.60 -14.73
C VAL A 75 0.08 -3.27 -15.79
N THR A 76 -0.56 -3.84 -16.80
CA THR A 76 0.10 -4.33 -18.01
C THR A 76 -0.25 -3.39 -19.14
N ASP A 77 0.77 -2.82 -19.79
CA ASP A 77 0.56 -1.93 -20.94
C ASP A 77 0.24 -2.69 -22.24
N GLU A 78 0.02 -1.93 -23.31
CA GLU A 78 -0.26 -2.47 -24.65
C GLU A 78 0.88 -3.35 -25.21
N GLN A 79 2.10 -3.19 -24.67
CA GLN A 79 3.30 -3.94 -25.04
C GLN A 79 3.55 -5.14 -24.10
N ASN A 80 2.56 -5.52 -23.28
CA ASN A 80 2.67 -6.58 -22.27
C ASN A 80 3.80 -6.36 -21.23
N GLN A 81 4.21 -5.12 -21.01
CA GLN A 81 5.18 -4.78 -19.97
C GLN A 81 4.47 -4.41 -18.68
N THR A 82 5.11 -4.71 -17.55
CA THR A 82 4.63 -4.26 -16.25
C THR A 82 4.95 -2.78 -16.07
N VAL A 83 3.90 -1.98 -15.84
CA VAL A 83 4.00 -0.55 -15.56
C VAL A 83 3.42 -0.25 -14.19
N PHE A 84 3.96 0.77 -13.52
CA PHE A 84 3.50 1.23 -12.21
C PHE A 84 2.96 2.65 -12.36
N GLU A 85 1.63 2.76 -12.36
CA GLU A 85 0.92 4.04 -12.39
C GLU A 85 0.79 4.60 -10.99
N GLU A 86 1.04 5.89 -10.79
CA GLU A 86 0.94 6.54 -9.48
C GLU A 86 -0.49 7.03 -9.19
N TYR A 87 -0.96 6.77 -7.97
CA TYR A 87 -2.29 7.16 -7.48
C TYR A 87 -2.15 7.88 -6.13
N ASN A 88 -3.19 8.62 -5.74
CA ASN A 88 -3.21 9.30 -4.43
C ASN A 88 -3.34 8.33 -3.26
N ASP A 89 -4.08 7.24 -3.45
CA ASP A 89 -4.32 6.26 -2.39
C ASP A 89 -4.64 4.85 -2.91
N ILE A 90 -4.55 3.88 -1.99
CA ILE A 90 -4.96 2.50 -2.25
C ILE A 90 -6.49 2.39 -2.35
N PRO A 91 -7.03 1.41 -3.09
CA PRO A 91 -8.47 1.21 -3.23
C PRO A 91 -9.15 0.92 -1.89
N SER A 92 -10.43 1.29 -1.83
CA SER A 92 -11.35 0.84 -0.80
C SER A 92 -11.65 -0.66 -0.94
N ALA A 93 -12.34 -1.23 0.06
CA ALA A 93 -12.69 -2.65 0.18
C ALA A 93 -13.51 -3.16 -1.01
N ASP A 94 -14.35 -2.28 -1.56
CA ASP A 94 -15.19 -2.52 -2.72
C ASP A 94 -14.46 -2.34 -4.06
N GLY A 95 -13.15 -2.05 -4.01
CA GLY A 95 -12.30 -1.81 -5.17
C GLY A 95 -12.44 -0.41 -5.76
N THR A 96 -13.26 0.46 -5.17
CA THR A 96 -13.36 1.85 -5.63
C THR A 96 -12.06 2.58 -5.33
N THR A 97 -11.59 3.30 -6.33
CA THR A 97 -10.55 4.31 -6.16
C THR A 97 -11.21 5.65 -6.44
N ASP A 98 -10.77 6.69 -5.72
CA ASP A 98 -11.20 8.04 -6.04
C ASP A 98 -10.43 8.48 -7.29
N GLU A 99 -10.82 7.93 -8.45
CA GLU A 99 -10.15 8.11 -9.75
C GLU A 99 -10.12 9.58 -10.21
N GLN A 100 -10.81 10.48 -9.48
CA GLN A 100 -11.03 11.88 -9.85
C GLN A 100 -10.26 12.92 -9.03
N GLU A 101 -9.46 12.54 -8.03
CA GLU A 101 -8.56 13.51 -7.40
C GLU A 101 -7.13 13.38 -7.95
N HIS A 102 -6.67 14.40 -8.68
CA HIS A 102 -5.25 14.72 -8.84
C HIS A 102 -4.97 16.03 -8.07
N PRO A 103 -3.72 16.27 -7.67
CA PRO A 103 -3.12 15.88 -6.40
C PRO A 103 -3.59 16.76 -5.23
N ILE A 104 -4.04 16.17 -4.12
CA ILE A 104 -4.03 16.86 -2.84
C ILE A 104 -2.83 16.35 -2.06
N HIS A 105 -1.90 17.25 -1.76
CA HIS A 105 -0.85 17.01 -0.78
C HIS A 105 -1.50 16.72 0.58
N ASN A 106 -1.89 15.46 0.81
CA ASN A 106 -2.28 15.00 2.13
C ASN A 106 -1.00 14.87 2.96
N ILE A 107 -0.53 16.03 3.43
CA ILE A 107 0.40 16.13 4.55
C ILE A 107 -0.34 15.47 5.71
N ILE A 108 0.07 14.25 6.06
CA ILE A 108 -0.34 13.65 7.34
C ILE A 108 0.31 14.52 8.40
N TYR A 109 -0.45 15.46 8.97
CA TYR A 109 -0.01 16.21 10.14
C TYR A 109 0.11 15.22 11.29
N VAL A 110 1.33 14.74 11.53
CA VAL A 110 1.71 14.27 12.85
C VAL A 110 1.81 15.52 13.71
N ASN A 111 0.74 15.85 14.43
CA ASN A 111 0.84 16.79 15.54
C ASN A 111 2.02 16.32 16.40
N GLU A 112 2.93 17.22 16.78
CA GLU A 112 4.18 16.97 17.51
C GLU A 112 3.98 16.42 18.95
N GLY A 113 3.00 15.55 19.16
CA GLY A 113 2.64 14.95 20.44
C GLY A 113 2.20 13.49 20.39
N LEU A 114 2.02 12.88 19.21
CA LEU A 114 1.73 11.44 19.13
C LEU A 114 3.03 10.65 19.00
N GLN A 115 3.29 9.77 19.98
CA GLN A 115 4.41 8.84 19.89
C GLN A 115 4.26 7.95 18.64
N LYS A 116 5.39 7.54 18.04
CA LYS A 116 5.44 6.81 16.76
C LYS A 116 4.56 5.55 16.71
N GLN A 117 4.37 4.87 17.84
CA GLN A 117 3.54 3.66 17.93
C GLN A 117 2.04 3.97 17.80
N PRO A 118 1.44 4.89 18.58
CA PRO A 118 0.06 5.32 18.37
C PRO A 118 -0.27 5.75 16.94
N ALA A 119 0.58 6.56 16.30
CA ALA A 119 0.36 7.03 14.94
C ALA A 119 0.39 5.87 13.91
N PHE A 120 1.24 4.87 14.11
CA PHE A 120 1.26 3.66 13.30
C PHE A 120 -0.03 2.85 13.45
N PHE A 121 -0.59 2.73 14.66
CA PHE A 121 -1.88 2.07 14.86
C PHE A 121 -3.06 2.85 14.26
N GLU A 122 -3.05 4.19 14.32
CA GLU A 122 -4.06 5.01 13.64
C GLU A 122 -3.95 4.89 12.11
N PHE A 123 -2.74 4.84 11.57
CA PHE A 123 -2.53 4.58 10.15
C PHE A 123 -3.02 3.18 9.75
N LEU A 124 -2.75 2.16 10.57
CA LEU A 124 -3.33 0.83 10.39
C LEU A 124 -4.86 0.89 10.42
N LYS A 125 -5.48 1.62 11.36
CA LYS A 125 -6.94 1.78 11.39
C LYS A 125 -7.48 2.42 10.11
N ILE A 126 -6.81 3.42 9.55
CA ILE A 126 -7.22 4.04 8.28
C ILE A 126 -7.10 3.05 7.11
N ILE A 127 -5.99 2.31 7.03
CA ILE A 127 -5.81 1.21 6.07
C ILE A 127 -6.93 0.16 6.24
N PHE A 128 -7.20 -0.28 7.47
CA PHE A 128 -8.27 -1.24 7.77
C PHE A 128 -9.65 -0.69 7.41
N CYS A 129 -9.96 0.57 7.73
CA CYS A 129 -11.22 1.19 7.35
C CYS A 129 -11.38 1.24 5.83
N LYS A 130 -10.34 1.59 5.08
CA LYS A 130 -10.40 1.57 3.62
C LYS A 130 -10.58 0.15 3.10
N ILE A 131 -9.83 -0.83 3.58
CA ILE A 131 -9.77 -2.18 2.99
C ILE A 131 -10.85 -3.13 3.51
N PHE A 132 -11.44 -2.88 4.69
CA PHE A 132 -12.44 -3.77 5.31
C PHE A 132 -13.81 -3.12 5.53
N CYS A 133 -13.95 -1.80 5.41
CA CYS A 133 -15.24 -1.14 5.63
C CYS A 133 -15.89 -0.81 4.28
N PRO A 134 -16.91 -1.55 3.81
CA PRO A 134 -17.89 -0.99 2.90
C PRO A 134 -18.64 0.07 3.71
N VAL A 135 -18.20 1.32 3.67
CA VAL A 135 -18.97 2.40 4.28
C VAL A 135 -20.20 2.61 3.39
N SER A 136 -21.21 1.77 3.57
CA SER A 136 -22.57 2.13 3.23
C SER A 136 -22.96 3.24 4.19
N VAL A 137 -22.66 4.49 3.81
CA VAL A 137 -23.33 5.65 4.39
C VAL A 137 -24.78 5.56 3.91
N ARG A 138 -25.60 4.78 4.62
CA ARG A 138 -27.04 5.00 4.59
C ARG A 138 -27.29 6.29 5.36
N LYS A 139 -27.90 7.24 4.66
CA LYS A 139 -28.42 8.51 5.18
C LYS A 139 -29.21 8.31 6.48
#